data_AF-A0A944XV63-F1
#
_entry.id   AF-A0A944XV63-F1
#
_cell.length_a   1.000
_cell.length_b   1.000
_cell.length_c   1.000
_cell.angle_alpha   90.00
_cell.angle_beta   90.00
_cell.angle_gamma   90.00
#
_symmetry.space_group_name_H-M   'P 1'
#
loop_
_entity.id
_entity.type
_entity.pdbx_description
1 polymer ?
#
loop_
_entity_poly.entity_id
_entity_poly.type
_entity_poly.pdbx_seq_one_letter_code
_entity_poly.pdbx_strand_id
1 'polypeptide(L)'
;MDTRRKKIQYRANHRGMTETDRLLGGFAQLRLEIMTDAELDAFELLLDQGDNNLMKWIMADGADDPAFAGNPVLQQIIQFKNTL
;
A
#
# COMPACT_ATOMS: atom_id res chain seq x y z
N MET A 1 -5.25 -10.31 -14.53
CA MET A 1 -4.23 -10.09 -13.47
C MET A 1 -3.11 -11.13 -13.54
N ASP A 2 -1.88 -10.65 -13.69
CA ASP A 2 -0.65 -11.44 -13.64
C ASP A 2 -0.36 -12.02 -12.25
N THR A 3 0.49 -13.04 -12.17
CA THR A 3 0.84 -13.74 -10.93
C THR A 3 1.37 -12.80 -9.85
N ARG A 4 2.18 -11.80 -10.22
CA ARG A 4 2.70 -10.78 -9.31
C ARG A 4 1.59 -9.95 -8.68
N ARG A 5 0.70 -9.43 -9.52
CA ARG A 5 -0.46 -8.63 -9.11
C ARG A 5 -1.36 -9.39 -8.12
N LYS A 6 -1.63 -10.67 -8.40
CA LYS A 6 -2.40 -11.53 -7.49
C LYS A 6 -1.72 -11.70 -6.12
N LYS A 7 -0.39 -11.84 -6.08
CA LYS A 7 0.36 -11.93 -4.82
C LYS A 7 0.27 -10.64 -4.01
N ILE A 8 0.45 -9.49 -4.66
CA ILE A 8 0.33 -8.17 -4.01
C ILE A 8 -1.09 -7.99 -3.45
N GLN A 9 -2.12 -8.25 -4.25
CA GLN A 9 -3.52 -8.18 -3.79
C GLN A 9 -3.78 -9.10 -2.59
N TYR A 10 -3.26 -10.33 -2.63
CA TYR A 10 -3.38 -11.27 -1.52
C TYR A 10 -2.71 -10.70 -0.26
N ARG A 11 -1.47 -10.24 -0.36
CA ARG A 11 -0.72 -9.64 0.76
C ARG A 11 -1.39 -8.38 1.32
N ALA A 12 -2.02 -7.56 0.47
CA ALA A 12 -2.74 -6.36 0.88
C ALA A 12 -4.05 -6.68 1.64
N ASN A 13 -4.64 -7.84 1.38
CA ASN A 13 -5.87 -8.34 2.01
C ASN A 13 -5.63 -9.28 3.22
N HIS A 14 -4.37 -9.62 3.52
CA HIS A 14 -4.01 -10.57 4.58
C HIS A 14 -2.96 -9.95 5.51
N ARG A 15 -3.38 -8.88 6.18
CA ARG A 15 -2.64 -8.15 7.20
C ARG A 15 -3.12 -8.59 8.59
N GLY A 16 -2.42 -8.15 9.63
CA GLY A 16 -2.76 -8.44 11.02
C GLY A 16 -3.82 -7.50 11.59
N MET A 17 -4.13 -6.40 10.91
CA MET A 17 -5.12 -5.40 11.33
C MET A 17 -6.22 -5.20 10.29
N THR A 18 -7.48 -5.37 10.72
CA THR A 18 -8.67 -5.20 9.87
C THR A 18 -8.74 -3.83 9.18
N GLU A 19 -8.29 -2.76 9.85
CA GLU A 19 -8.28 -1.41 9.27
C GLU A 19 -7.28 -1.31 8.11
N THR A 20 -6.06 -1.81 8.32
CA THR A 20 -5.01 -1.86 7.30
C THR A 20 -5.42 -2.74 6.13
N ASP A 21 -6.04 -3.89 6.39
CA ASP A 21 -6.61 -4.79 5.37
C ASP A 21 -7.65 -4.08 4.52
N ARG A 22 -8.60 -3.41 5.15
CA ARG A 22 -9.69 -2.73 4.43
C ARG A 22 -9.15 -1.62 3.53
N LEU A 23 -8.22 -0.82 4.06
CA LEU A 23 -7.64 0.30 3.32
C LEU A 23 -6.74 -0.20 2.17
N LEU A 24 -5.75 -1.03 2.47
CA LEU A 24 -4.79 -1.52 1.47
C LEU A 24 -5.45 -2.46 0.47
N GLY A 25 -6.39 -3.29 0.93
CA GLY A 25 -7.14 -4.20 0.08
C GLY A 25 -8.02 -3.49 -0.95
N GLY A 26 -8.76 -2.47 -0.50
CA GLY A 26 -9.57 -1.63 -1.39
C GLY A 26 -8.73 -0.81 -2.37
N PHE A 27 -7.63 -0.22 -1.89
CA PHE A 27 -6.66 0.48 -2.73
C PHE A 27 -6.08 -0.46 -3.80
N ALA A 28 -5.63 -1.64 -3.37
CA ALA A 28 -5.06 -2.66 -4.24
C ALA A 28 -6.07 -3.06 -5.33
N GLN A 29 -7.32 -3.32 -4.97
CA GLN A 29 -8.34 -3.76 -5.91
C GLN A 29 -8.58 -2.75 -7.05
N LEU A 30 -8.48 -1.45 -6.75
CA LEU A 30 -8.75 -0.38 -7.70
C LEU A 30 -7.52 0.05 -8.51
N ARG A 31 -6.31 -0.07 -7.95
CA ARG A 31 -5.09 0.49 -8.54
C ARG A 31 -4.19 -0.55 -9.18
N LEU A 32 -4.21 -1.81 -8.74
CA LEU A 32 -3.22 -2.80 -9.18
C LEU A 32 -3.20 -3.05 -10.69
N GLU A 33 -4.34 -2.96 -11.35
CA GLU A 33 -4.44 -3.25 -12.79
C GLU A 33 -3.79 -2.16 -13.65
N ILE A 34 -3.74 -0.93 -13.13
CA ILE A 34 -3.19 0.24 -13.84
C ILE A 34 -1.79 0.64 -13.36
N MET A 35 -1.29 0.00 -12.29
CA MET A 35 0.05 0.24 -11.78
C MET A 35 1.13 -0.22 -12.77
N THR A 36 2.13 0.63 -12.95
CA THR A 36 3.38 0.34 -13.65
C THR A 36 4.25 -0.62 -12.84
N ASP A 37 5.23 -1.26 -13.48
CA ASP A 37 6.13 -2.20 -12.78
C ASP A 37 6.91 -1.53 -11.64
N ALA A 38 7.31 -0.27 -11.80
CA ALA A 38 7.98 0.51 -10.76
C ALA A 38 7.06 0.79 -9.55
N GLU A 39 5.76 1.01 -9.79
CA GLU A 39 4.78 1.14 -8.70
C GLU A 39 4.52 -0.20 -8.02
N LEU A 40 4.51 -1.31 -8.77
CA LEU A 40 4.42 -2.64 -8.17
C LEU A 40 5.63 -2.94 -7.29
N ASP A 41 6.84 -2.59 -7.72
CA ASP A 41 8.06 -2.70 -6.91
C ASP A 41 7.93 -1.87 -5.61
N ALA A 42 7.50 -0.61 -5.74
CA ALA A 42 7.30 0.28 -4.61
C ALA A 42 6.22 -0.20 -3.64
N PHE A 43 5.16 -0.83 -4.14
CA PHE A 43 4.09 -1.38 -3.32
C PHE A 43 4.53 -2.65 -2.58
N GLU A 44 5.29 -3.53 -3.24
CA GLU A 44 5.85 -4.71 -2.58
C GLU A 44 6.77 -4.33 -1.40
N LEU A 45 7.61 -3.31 -1.58
CA LEU A 45 8.45 -2.77 -0.50
C LEU A 45 7.63 -2.25 0.68
N LEU A 46 6.49 -1.59 0.41
CA LEU A 46 5.57 -1.16 1.48
C LEU A 46 4.91 -2.37 2.17
N LEU A 47 4.51 -3.39 1.42
CA LEU A 47 3.89 -4.59 2.00
C LEU A 47 4.85 -5.43 2.84
N ASP A 48 6.17 -5.24 2.70
CA ASP A 48 7.18 -5.82 3.59
C ASP A 48 7.22 -5.13 4.96
N GLN A 49 6.67 -3.92 5.09
CA GLN A 49 6.55 -3.23 6.37
C GLN A 49 5.41 -3.79 7.21
N GLY A 50 5.53 -3.73 8.53
CA GLY A 50 4.47 -4.13 9.46
C GLY A 50 3.30 -3.14 9.50
N ASP A 51 2.13 -3.62 9.90
CA ASP A 51 0.89 -2.81 9.94
C ASP A 51 1.03 -1.54 10.77
N ASN A 52 1.70 -1.62 11.91
CA ASN A 52 1.94 -0.47 12.78
C ASN A 52 2.69 0.67 12.07
N ASN A 53 3.70 0.33 11.25
CA ASN A 53 4.48 1.32 10.51
C ASN A 53 3.62 1.92 9.40
N LEU A 54 2.96 1.07 8.61
CA LEU A 54 2.08 1.54 7.53
C LEU A 54 0.98 2.45 8.04
N MET A 55 0.27 2.06 9.10
CA MET A 55 -0.78 2.89 9.68
C MET A 55 -0.22 4.19 10.25
N LYS A 56 0.93 4.15 10.94
CA LYS A 56 1.59 5.37 11.43
C LYS A 56 1.88 6.34 10.29
N TRP A 57 2.42 5.87 9.17
CA TRP A 57 2.75 6.72 8.02
C TRP A 57 1.51 7.26 7.31
N ILE A 58 0.48 6.43 7.17
CA ILE A 58 -0.80 6.81 6.57
C ILE A 58 -1.54 7.83 7.45
N MET A 59 -1.42 7.73 8.77
CA MET A 59 -1.99 8.71 9.71
C MET A 59 -1.19 10.00 9.78
N ALA A 60 0.13 9.93 9.57
CA ALA A 60 1.03 11.09 9.56
C ALA A 60 1.15 11.77 8.18
N ASP A 61 0.40 11.29 7.18
CA ASP A 61 0.48 11.73 5.77
C ASP A 61 1.91 11.70 5.19
N GLY A 62 2.73 10.75 5.65
CA GLY A 62 4.09 10.57 5.19
C GLY A 62 4.87 9.54 6.00
N ALA A 63 5.86 8.90 5.37
CA ALA A 63 6.79 8.03 6.06
C ALA A 63 7.83 8.83 6.85
N ASP A 64 8.15 8.36 8.05
CA ASP A 64 9.26 8.87 8.86
C ASP A 64 10.62 8.27 8.42
N ASP A 65 10.61 7.14 7.71
CA ASP A 65 11.78 6.54 7.10
C ASP A 65 12.10 7.21 5.75
N PRO A 66 13.31 7.79 5.57
CA PRO A 66 13.74 8.39 4.31
C PRO A 66 13.67 7.45 3.10
N ALA A 67 13.80 6.14 3.29
CA ALA A 67 13.68 5.16 2.22
C ALA A 67 12.24 5.08 1.66
N PHE A 68 11.24 5.42 2.47
CA PHE A 68 9.82 5.37 2.11
C PHE A 68 9.20 6.76 1.95
N ALA A 69 9.85 7.83 2.42
CA ALA A 69 9.36 9.20 2.29
C ALA A 69 9.09 9.60 0.83
N GLY A 70 9.91 9.10 -0.11
CA GLY A 70 9.75 9.32 -1.55
C GLY A 70 8.91 8.25 -2.27
N ASN A 71 8.27 7.31 -1.55
CA ASN A 71 7.54 6.22 -2.17
C ASN A 71 6.22 6.74 -2.80
N PRO A 72 6.05 6.62 -4.14
CA PRO A 72 4.87 7.16 -4.82
C PRO A 72 3.58 6.43 -4.45
N VAL A 73 3.65 5.14 -4.12
CA VAL A 73 2.48 4.34 -3.74
C VAL A 73 1.97 4.72 -2.36
N LEU A 74 2.86 5.05 -1.43
CA LEU A 74 2.45 5.53 -0.10
C LEU A 74 1.62 6.81 -0.21
N GLN A 75 2.06 7.75 -1.04
CA GLN A 75 1.33 8.98 -1.31
C GLN A 75 -0.04 8.72 -1.96
N GLN A 76 -0.13 7.76 -2.88
CA GLN A 76 -1.40 7.35 -3.46
C GLN A 76 -2.35 6.71 -2.43
N ILE A 77 -1.84 5.91 -1.49
CA ILE A 77 -2.63 5.31 -0.41
C ILE A 77 -3.17 6.40 0.53
N ILE A 78 -2.34 7.38 0.89
CA ILE A 78 -2.75 8.53 1.71
C ILE A 78 -3.87 9.32 1.01
N GLN A 79 -3.73 9.59 -0.29
CA GLN A 79 -4.77 10.25 -1.07
C GLN A 79 -6.05 9.41 -1.13
N PHE A 80 -5.94 8.10 -1.31
CA PHE A 80 -7.07 7.18 -1.36
C PHE A 80 -7.86 7.15 -0.03
N LYS A 81 -7.19 7.18 1.11
CA LYS A 81 -7.81 7.32 2.43
C LYS A 81 -8.73 8.55 2.50
N ASN A 82 -8.31 9.69 1.91
CA ASN A 82 -9.10 10.93 1.92
C ASN A 82 -10.30 10.91 0.96
N THR A 83 -10.43 9.86 0.14
CA THR A 83 -11.56 9.67 -0.79
C THR A 83 -12.60 8.66 -0.32
N LEU A 84 -12.33 7.96 0.79
CA LEU A 84 -13.26 7.05 1.48
C LEU A 84 -14.20 7.84 2.40
#